data_AF-A0AAD1HII6-F1
#
_entry.id   AF-A0AAD1HII6-F1
#
_cell.length_a   1.000
_cell.length_b   1.000
_cell.length_c   1.000
_cell.angle_alpha   90.00
_cell.angle_beta   90.00
_cell.angle_gamma   90.00
#
_symmetry.space_group_name_H-M   'P 1'
#
loop_
_entity.id
_entity.type
_entity.pdbx_description
1 polymer ?
#
loop_
_entity_poly.entity_id
_entity_poly.type
_entity_poly.pdbx_seq_one_letter_code
_entity_poly.pdbx_strand_id
1 'polypeptide(L)'
;MARIGDDSLIVRGELRPDGTWLFTIRYIVHFEAGELGTRFADSVQVSADSRASPVPFVACGRSVLRKKRVIVDDEALATRDDVYATVCVRSGGGVEALTQSARLRRISTQSLGTRPRGPGVVSSDGRLSGGARSGPS
;
A
#
# COMPACT_ATOMS: atom_id res chain seq x y z
N MET A 1 -13.94 3.59 20.09
CA MET A 1 -14.04 2.21 19.57
C MET A 1 -13.15 2.11 18.34
N ALA A 2 -12.66 0.90 18.03
CA ALA A 2 -11.85 0.68 16.84
C ALA A 2 -12.60 1.14 15.59
N ARG A 3 -11.89 1.81 14.67
CA ARG A 3 -12.46 2.28 13.40
C ARG A 3 -11.41 2.26 12.31
N ILE A 4 -11.85 2.00 11.08
CA ILE A 4 -10.99 2.20 9.91
C ILE A 4 -10.94 3.71 9.65
N GLY A 5 -9.74 4.24 9.42
CA GLY A 5 -9.53 5.68 9.21
C GLY A 5 -10.23 6.16 7.95
N ASP A 6 -10.98 7.26 8.08
CA ASP A 6 -11.64 7.93 6.97
C ASP A 6 -10.62 8.29 5.88
N ASP A 7 -10.97 8.05 4.61
CA ASP A 7 -10.11 8.26 3.44
C ASP A 7 -8.72 7.59 3.46
N SER A 8 -8.45 6.72 4.43
CA SER A 8 -7.18 6.01 4.53
C SER A 8 -7.10 4.79 3.61
N LEU A 9 -8.25 4.29 3.15
CA LEU A 9 -8.34 3.09 2.32
C LEU A 9 -7.98 3.42 0.86
N ILE A 10 -6.81 2.95 0.46
CA ILE A 10 -6.27 3.08 -0.89
C ILE A 10 -6.21 1.69 -1.52
N VAL A 11 -6.86 1.54 -2.68
CA VAL A 11 -6.87 0.31 -3.46
C VAL A 11 -6.16 0.57 -4.79
N ARG A 12 -5.09 -0.18 -5.03
CA ARG A 12 -4.37 -0.22 -6.31
C ARG A 12 -4.47 -1.61 -6.89
N GLY A 13 -4.48 -1.70 -8.21
CA GLY A 13 -4.62 -2.94 -8.95
C GLY A 13 -3.75 -2.87 -10.21
N GLU A 14 -3.11 -3.98 -10.51
CA GLU A 14 -2.23 -4.15 -11.66
C GLU A 14 -2.54 -5.50 -12.31
N LEU A 15 -2.80 -5.50 -13.62
CA LEU A 15 -2.89 -6.72 -14.39
C LEU A 15 -1.48 -7.25 -14.66
N ARG A 16 -1.24 -8.51 -14.31
CA ARG A 16 0.06 -9.18 -14.48
C ARG A 16 0.15 -9.84 -15.86
N PRO A 17 1.36 -10.16 -16.34
CA PRO A 17 1.56 -10.85 -17.61
C PRO A 17 0.91 -12.24 -17.70
N ASP A 18 0.66 -12.88 -16.55
CA ASP A 18 0.01 -14.19 -16.46
C ASP A 18 -1.52 -14.11 -16.46
N GLY A 19 -2.11 -12.93 -16.70
CA GLY A 19 -3.56 -12.72 -16.71
C GLY A 19 -4.18 -12.47 -15.34
N THR A 20 -3.43 -12.67 -14.24
CA THR A 20 -3.96 -12.43 -12.89
C THR A 20 -3.87 -10.97 -12.47
N TRP A 21 -4.77 -10.53 -11.60
CA TRP A 21 -4.74 -9.19 -11.01
C TRP A 21 -4.00 -9.20 -9.66
N LEU A 22 -3.07 -8.26 -9.48
CA LEU A 22 -2.46 -7.96 -8.19
C LEU A 22 -3.10 -6.71 -7.58
N PHE A 23 -3.83 -6.88 -6.50
CA PHE A 23 -4.35 -5.80 -5.68
C PHE A 23 -3.42 -5.47 -4.53
N THR A 24 -3.10 -4.19 -4.35
CA THR A 24 -2.44 -3.65 -3.16
C THR A 24 -3.40 -2.73 -2.42
N ILE A 25 -3.76 -3.12 -1.20
CA ILE A 25 -4.71 -2.42 -0.33
C ILE A 25 -3.97 -1.86 0.87
N ARG A 26 -4.10 -0.56 1.12
CA ARG A 26 -3.51 0.12 2.28
C ARG A 26 -4.60 0.86 3.05
N TYR A 27 -4.59 0.78 4.37
CA TYR A 27 -5.53 1.49 5.25
C TYR A 27 -4.94 1.66 6.64
N ILE A 28 -5.55 2.52 7.44
CA ILE A 28 -5.22 2.73 8.84
C ILE A 28 -6.38 2.24 9.70
N VAL A 29 -6.08 1.57 10.81
CA VAL A 29 -7.06 1.29 11.86
C VAL A 29 -6.70 2.12 13.09
N HIS A 30 -7.66 2.86 13.62
CA HIS A 30 -7.54 3.63 14.85
C HIS A 30 -8.15 2.86 16.02
N PHE A 31 -7.53 3.02 17.18
CA PHE A 31 -7.90 2.32 18.41
C PHE A 31 -7.97 3.30 19.59
N GLU A 32 -8.87 3.00 20.52
CA GLU A 32 -8.92 3.64 21.83
C GLU A 32 -7.86 3.07 22.77
N ALA A 33 -7.58 3.80 23.85
CA ALA A 33 -6.64 3.37 24.88
C ALA A 33 -6.99 1.99 25.47
N GLY A 34 -8.28 1.70 25.67
CA GLY A 34 -8.74 0.41 26.21
C GLY A 34 -8.62 -0.77 25.26
N GLU A 35 -8.33 -0.54 23.98
CA GLU A 35 -8.22 -1.58 22.96
C GLU A 35 -6.76 -1.98 22.69
N LEU A 36 -5.80 -1.22 23.24
CA LEU A 36 -4.38 -1.48 23.03
C LEU A 36 -3.99 -2.85 23.61
N GLY A 37 -3.21 -3.62 22.84
CA GLY A 37 -2.81 -4.98 23.20
C GLY A 37 -3.84 -6.06 22.86
N THR A 38 -5.06 -5.70 22.45
CA THR A 38 -6.07 -6.68 22.04
C THR A 38 -5.83 -7.20 20.60
N ARG A 39 -6.35 -8.39 20.31
CA ARG A 39 -6.20 -9.06 19.01
C ARG A 39 -7.36 -8.73 18.08
N PHE A 40 -7.01 -8.45 16.83
CA PHE A 40 -7.94 -8.22 15.73
C PHE A 40 -7.57 -9.14 14.56
N ALA A 41 -8.48 -9.31 13.62
CA ALA A 41 -8.22 -9.93 12.34
C ALA A 41 -8.82 -9.10 11.21
N ASP A 42 -8.08 -8.93 10.12
CA ASP A 42 -8.54 -8.22 8.95
C ASP A 42 -8.58 -9.09 7.69
N SER A 43 -9.62 -8.94 6.88
CA SER A 43 -9.79 -9.63 5.61
C SER A 43 -10.10 -8.63 4.50
N VAL A 44 -9.79 -9.01 3.26
CA VAL A 44 -10.08 -8.21 2.07
C VAL A 44 -10.93 -9.03 1.13
N GLN A 45 -11.91 -8.38 0.52
CA GLN A 45 -12.72 -8.93 -0.55
C GLN A 45 -12.68 -7.99 -1.75
N VAL A 46 -12.38 -8.52 -2.94
CA VAL A 46 -12.29 -7.72 -4.17
C VAL A 46 -13.43 -8.04 -5.14
N SER A 47 -13.87 -9.29 -5.19
CA SER A 47 -15.06 -9.76 -5.91
C SER A 47 -15.91 -10.63 -4.99
N ALA A 48 -17.10 -11.01 -5.44
CA ALA A 48 -18.00 -11.88 -4.68
C ALA A 48 -17.29 -13.17 -4.23
N ASP A 49 -16.46 -13.73 -5.12
CA ASP A 49 -15.79 -15.02 -4.91
C ASP A 49 -14.36 -14.90 -4.36
N SER A 50 -13.78 -13.69 -4.36
CA SER A 50 -12.37 -13.47 -3.94
C SER A 50 -12.27 -12.84 -2.55
N ARG A 51 -12.61 -13.62 -1.52
CA ARG A 51 -12.35 -13.24 -0.13
C ARG A 51 -11.04 -13.83 0.38
N ALA A 52 -10.07 -12.96 0.68
CA ALA A 52 -8.82 -13.35 1.30
C ALA A 52 -9.03 -13.82 2.75
N SER A 53 -8.24 -14.82 3.17
CA SER A 53 -8.23 -15.32 4.54
C SER A 53 -7.97 -14.18 5.54
N PRO A 54 -8.68 -14.14 6.69
CA PRO A 54 -8.40 -13.18 7.74
C PRO A 54 -6.97 -13.29 8.25
N VAL A 55 -6.29 -12.15 8.40
CA VAL A 55 -4.93 -12.07 8.93
C VAL A 55 -4.98 -11.45 10.33
N PRO A 56 -4.50 -12.15 11.37
CA PRO A 56 -4.50 -11.62 12.72
C PRO A 56 -3.47 -10.50 12.89
N PHE A 57 -3.74 -9.58 13.81
CA PHE A 57 -2.80 -8.57 14.28
C PHE A 57 -3.19 -8.06 15.67
N VAL A 58 -2.30 -7.28 16.29
CA VAL A 58 -2.52 -6.67 17.61
C VAL A 58 -2.61 -5.16 17.46
N ALA A 59 -3.50 -4.53 18.22
CA ALA A 59 -3.55 -3.07 18.35
C ALA A 59 -2.33 -2.58 19.15
N CYS A 60 -1.18 -2.45 18.48
CA CYS A 60 0.10 -2.06 19.09
C CYS A 60 0.26 -0.56 19.33
N GLY A 61 -0.76 0.24 18.98
CA GLY A 61 -0.78 1.67 19.18
C GLY A 61 -2.13 2.25 18.80
N ARG A 62 -2.32 3.56 19.01
CA ARG A 62 -3.58 4.27 18.69
C ARG A 62 -3.92 4.28 17.20
N SER A 63 -2.94 3.98 16.35
CA SER A 63 -3.08 3.87 14.91
C SER A 63 -2.15 2.77 14.41
N VAL A 64 -2.70 1.85 13.62
CA VAL A 64 -1.93 0.78 12.99
C VAL A 64 -2.13 0.86 11.49
N LEU A 65 -1.03 1.06 10.77
CA LEU A 65 -1.03 0.98 9.31
C LEU A 65 -1.07 -0.48 8.87
N ARG A 66 -1.97 -0.79 7.93
CA ARG A 66 -2.13 -2.12 7.35
C ARG A 66 -1.91 -2.06 5.85
N LYS A 67 -1.26 -3.10 5.32
CA LYS A 67 -1.08 -3.32 3.88
C LYS A 67 -1.36 -4.78 3.58
N LYS A 68 -2.18 -5.03 2.56
CA LYS A 68 -2.48 -6.37 2.04
C LYS A 68 -2.20 -6.42 0.55
N ARG A 69 -1.73 -7.58 0.10
CA ARG A 69 -1.57 -7.93 -1.31
C ARG A 69 -2.44 -9.14 -1.59
N VAL A 70 -3.31 -9.04 -2.58
CA VAL A 70 -4.23 -10.11 -2.96
C VAL A 70 -4.04 -10.34 -4.46
N ILE A 71 -3.84 -11.60 -4.84
CA ILE A 71 -3.85 -12.01 -6.24
C ILE A 71 -5.26 -12.54 -6.51
N VAL A 72 -5.88 -12.06 -7.56
CA VAL A 72 -7.20 -12.50 -8.00
C VAL A 72 -7.08 -12.98 -9.44
N ASP A 73 -7.54 -14.21 -9.66
CA ASP A 73 -7.66 -14.82 -10.98
C ASP A 73 -9.13 -14.68 -11.40
N ASP A 74 -9.45 -13.54 -12.01
CA ASP A 74 -10.81 -13.19 -12.46
C ASP A 74 -10.69 -12.29 -13.69
N GLU A 75 -10.89 -12.86 -14.86
CA GLU A 75 -10.80 -12.17 -16.15
C GLU A 75 -11.86 -11.05 -16.27
N ALA A 76 -13.00 -11.16 -15.57
CA ALA A 76 -14.06 -10.16 -15.62
C ALA A 76 -13.65 -8.83 -14.97
N LEU A 77 -12.59 -8.81 -14.15
CA LEU A 77 -12.05 -7.57 -13.58
C LEU A 77 -11.42 -6.65 -14.64
N ALA A 78 -10.97 -7.19 -15.77
CA ALA A 78 -10.39 -6.39 -16.85
C ALA A 78 -11.41 -5.50 -17.57
N THR A 79 -12.66 -5.96 -17.68
CA THR A 79 -13.72 -5.25 -18.39
C THR A 79 -14.58 -4.37 -17.48
N ARG A 80 -14.44 -4.49 -16.15
CA ARG A 80 -15.21 -3.73 -15.15
C ARG A 80 -14.58 -2.40 -14.79
N ASP A 81 -15.27 -1.30 -15.04
CA ASP A 81 -14.80 0.04 -14.66
C ASP A 81 -14.99 0.38 -13.18
N ASP A 82 -15.79 -0.38 -12.46
CA ASP A 82 -16.23 -0.15 -11.09
C ASP A 82 -15.74 -1.23 -10.12
N VAL A 83 -14.46 -1.61 -10.22
CA VAL A 83 -13.86 -2.55 -9.25
C VAL A 83 -13.70 -1.85 -7.89
N TYR A 84 -14.14 -2.52 -6.82
CA TYR A 84 -13.95 -2.09 -5.43
C TYR A 84 -13.17 -3.14 -4.66
N ALA A 85 -12.49 -2.73 -3.59
CA ALA A 85 -12.07 -3.66 -2.55
C ALA A 85 -12.69 -3.24 -1.22
N THR A 86 -13.19 -4.23 -0.49
CA THR A 86 -13.78 -4.09 0.84
C THR A 86 -12.84 -4.69 1.87
N VAL A 87 -12.46 -3.89 2.85
CA VAL A 87 -11.73 -4.33 4.05
C VAL A 87 -12.75 -4.60 5.14
N CYS A 88 -12.57 -5.73 5.84
CA CYS A 88 -13.33 -6.08 7.03
C CYS A 88 -12.36 -6.29 8.19
N VAL A 89 -12.51 -5.55 9.29
CA VAL A 89 -11.73 -5.70 10.54
C VAL A 89 -12.65 -6.23 11.65
N ARG A 90 -12.21 -7.26 12.36
CA ARG A 90 -12.96 -7.88 13.46
C ARG A 90 -12.11 -7.96 14.72
N SER A 91 -12.72 -7.71 15.87
CA SER A 91 -12.10 -8.01 17.17
C SER A 91 -12.11 -9.52 17.42
N GLY A 92 -11.07 -10.05 18.08
CA GLY A 92 -10.85 -11.49 18.31
C GLY A 92 -11.90 -12.24 19.14
N GLY A 93 -12.99 -11.57 19.55
CA GLY A 93 -14.16 -12.19 20.19
C GLY A 93 -15.46 -11.41 19.97
N GLY A 94 -15.47 -10.45 19.04
CA GLY A 94 -16.63 -9.59 18.76
C GLY A 94 -17.43 -10.06 17.56
N VAL A 95 -18.76 -9.87 17.60
CA VAL A 95 -19.67 -10.14 16.47
C VAL A 95 -19.60 -9.00 15.44
N GLU A 96 -19.27 -7.79 15.87
CA GLU A 96 -19.21 -6.63 15.00
C GLU A 96 -17.95 -6.61 14.12
N ALA A 97 -18.17 -6.40 12.83
CA ALA A 97 -17.13 -6.22 11.83
C ALA A 97 -17.17 -4.79 11.31
N LEU A 98 -16.04 -4.09 11.38
CA LEU A 98 -15.85 -2.80 10.76
C LEU A 98 -15.59 -3.03 9.28
N THR A 99 -16.36 -2.39 8.41
CA THR A 99 -16.20 -2.53 6.97
C THR A 99 -15.97 -1.18 6.31
N GLN A 100 -15.09 -1.16 5.31
CA GLN A 100 -14.89 0.00 4.46
C GLN A 100 -14.53 -0.47 3.06
N SER A 101 -15.14 0.17 2.06
CA SER A 101 -14.90 -0.11 0.65
C SER A 101 -14.27 1.11 -0.02
N ALA A 102 -13.37 0.87 -0.95
CA ALA A 102 -12.84 1.91 -1.82
C ALA A 102 -12.70 1.40 -3.24
N ARG A 103 -12.91 2.31 -4.19
CA ARG A 103 -12.77 2.01 -5.61
C ARG A 103 -11.31 1.80 -5.95
N LEU A 104 -11.06 0.84 -6.84
CA LEU A 104 -9.77 0.65 -7.49
C LEU A 104 -9.35 1.96 -8.16
N ARG A 105 -8.22 2.51 -7.72
CA ARG A 105 -7.53 3.57 -8.45
C ARG A 105 -6.70 2.89 -9.54
N ARG A 106 -7.29 2.79 -10.74
CA ARG A 106 -6.52 2.45 -11.93
C ARG A 106 -5.48 3.55 -12.11
N ILE A 107 -4.22 3.17 -12.11
CA ILE A 107 -3.19 4.06 -12.62
C ILE A 107 -3.48 4.04 -14.12
N SER A 108 -4.11 5.09 -14.65
CA SER A 108 -3.99 5.37 -16.08
C SER A 108 -2.51 5.27 -16.35
N THR A 109 -2.13 4.36 -17.25
CA THR A 109 -0.73 4.16 -17.62
C THR A 109 -0.12 5.55 -17.66
N GLN A 110 0.77 5.85 -16.70
CA GLN A 110 1.64 6.98 -16.91
C GLN A 110 2.24 6.64 -18.26
N SER A 111 1.96 7.51 -19.24
CA SER A 111 2.71 7.61 -20.48
C SER A 111 4.12 7.15 -20.12
N LEU A 112 4.64 6.17 -20.89
CA LEU A 112 6.04 5.77 -20.83
C LEU A 112 6.85 7.05 -20.93
N GLY A 113 7.09 7.66 -19.77
CA GLY A 113 7.78 8.91 -19.64
C GLY A 113 9.15 8.54 -20.11
N THR A 114 9.53 9.07 -21.25
CA THR A 114 10.86 8.97 -21.81
C THR A 114 11.80 9.43 -20.72
N ARG A 115 12.32 8.47 -19.95
CA ARG A 115 13.33 8.71 -18.93
C ARG A 115 14.51 9.31 -19.68
N PRO A 116 14.85 10.60 -19.51
CA PRO A 116 16.13 11.06 -19.97
C PRO A 116 17.12 10.39 -19.02
N ARG A 117 17.76 9.30 -19.46
CA ARG A 117 19.00 8.85 -18.84
C ARG A 117 20.08 9.86 -19.25
N GLY A 118 20.05 11.03 -18.63
CA GLY A 118 21.19 11.94 -18.61
C GLY A 118 22.08 11.52 -17.44
N PRO A 119 23.37 11.23 -17.65
CA PRO A 119 24.30 11.10 -16.54
C PRO A 119 24.45 12.47 -15.89
N GLY A 120 23.90 12.62 -14.68
CA GLY A 120 24.20 13.76 -13.83
C GLY A 120 25.64 13.67 -13.38
N VAL A 121 26.56 14.26 -14.17
CA VAL A 121 27.91 14.55 -13.74
C VAL A 121 27.81 15.57 -12.61
N VAL A 122 28.27 15.20 -11.43
CA VAL A 122 28.46 16.13 -10.32
C VAL A 122 29.77 16.86 -10.62
N SER A 123 29.68 18.03 -11.27
CA SER A 123 30.84 18.92 -11.42
C SER A 123 31.16 19.53 -10.05
N SER A 124 32.18 18.99 -9.38
CA SER A 124 32.77 19.59 -8.19
C SER A 124 33.78 20.67 -8.58
N ASP A 125 33.34 21.82 -9.07
CA ASP A 125 34.21 23.01 -9.18
C ASP A 125 34.33 23.77 -7.85
N GLY A 126 34.50 23.00 -6.77
CA GLY A 126 34.90 23.50 -5.45
C GLY A 126 36.42 23.52 -5.36
N ARG A 127 37.03 24.60 -5.88
CA ARG A 127 38.47 24.86 -5.88
C ARG A 127 38.97 25.03 -4.43
N LEU A 128 39.41 23.93 -3.80
CA LEU A 128 40.31 23.97 -2.64
C LEU A 128 41.74 23.80 -3.16
N SER A 129 42.43 24.93 -3.28
CA SER A 129 43.86 24.98 -3.62
C SER A 129 44.70 24.44 -2.46
N GLY A 130 44.84 23.12 -2.38
CA GLY A 130 45.84 22.46 -1.54
C GLY A 130 47.19 22.44 -2.25
N GLY A 131 47.99 23.49 -2.05
CA GLY A 131 49.35 23.56 -2.57
C GLY A 131 50.27 22.61 -1.79
N ALA A 132 50.90 21.67 -2.50
CA ALA A 132 52.10 21.00 -2.02
C ALA A 132 52.99 20.58 -3.20
N ARG A 133 54.30 20.82 -3.02
CA ARG A 133 55.47 20.44 -3.84
C ARG A 133 55.75 21.44 -4.98
N SER A 134 56.97 21.96 -5.16
CA SER A 134 58.32 21.46 -4.85
C SER A 134 59.32 22.62 -4.96
N GLY A 135 60.34 22.67 -4.09
CA GLY A 135 61.47 23.60 -4.23
C GLY A 135 62.47 23.18 -5.31
N PRO A 136 63.41 24.06 -5.65
CA PRO A 136 64.78 23.63 -5.88
C PRO A 136 65.81 24.51 -5.15
N SER A 137 66.99 23.90 -4.97
CA SER A 137 68.31 24.34 -4.47
C SER A 137 68.58 25.83 -4.29
#